data_AF-A0A7S6SEQ3-F1
#
_entry.id   AF-A0A7S6SEQ3-F1
#
_cell.length_a   1.000
_cell.length_b   1.000
_cell.length_c   1.000
_cell.angle_alpha   90.00
_cell.angle_beta   90.00
_cell.angle_gamma   90.00
#
_symmetry.space_group_name_H-M   'P 1'
#
loop_
_entity.id
_entity.type
_entity.pdbx_description
1 polymer ?
#
loop_
_entity_poly.entity_id
_entity_poly.type
_entity_poly.pdbx_seq_one_letter_code
_entity_poly.pdbx_strand_id
1 'polypeptide(L)'
;MKFNKFILLFLLLSAALFNGCSDETNPVTPPEEHFEPEGWLIRDATLKPVLVVFQGVIQSTWNGTAVDTIFKAPLNALSDHYSVKFLNANKEIINQPSGTGYSLGVVITDTSVAGYVKDSPTDWAFHLKGKKLSATTVELQVVHSNHADVKTPKIPVVVVEDTSAHGEPVGLRLSYEDGSGIIFSASGAAVTGSFEIRKDSLSEHIKIEFVDENGRYFQPEHPLHTLGISVTDGNIIEVLPEAGEPWVIKIRGKNAGATSFRLKVLVGSEEEYISPALPVTVVN
;
A
#
# COMPACT_ATOMS: atom_id res chain seq x y z
N MET A 1 41.36 63.59 -24.41
CA MET A 1 40.84 63.19 -23.08
C MET A 1 41.41 61.83 -22.73
N LYS A 2 42.27 61.73 -21.70
CA LYS A 2 42.78 60.45 -21.19
C LYS A 2 41.71 59.83 -20.30
N PHE A 3 41.01 58.82 -20.79
CA PHE A 3 40.02 58.08 -20.00
C PHE A 3 40.74 57.36 -18.86
N ASN A 4 40.35 57.66 -17.63
CA ASN A 4 41.03 57.18 -16.43
C ASN A 4 40.65 55.70 -16.22
N LYS A 5 41.59 54.78 -16.49
CA LYS A 5 41.37 53.32 -16.45
C LYS A 5 40.86 52.81 -15.07
N PHE A 6 41.02 53.60 -14.01
CA PHE A 6 40.50 53.30 -12.68
C PHE A 6 38.97 53.40 -12.56
N ILE A 7 38.32 54.25 -13.36
CA ILE A 7 36.86 54.44 -13.31
C ILE A 7 36.13 53.28 -13.99
N LEU A 8 36.73 52.68 -15.01
CA LEU A 8 36.15 51.53 -15.73
C LEU A 8 36.17 50.25 -14.87
N LEU A 9 37.18 50.10 -13.99
CA LEU A 9 37.31 48.94 -13.11
C LEU A 9 36.31 48.99 -11.93
N PHE A 10 35.98 50.19 -11.45
CA PHE A 10 34.99 50.37 -10.37
C PHE A 10 33.55 50.09 -10.84
N LEU A 11 33.24 50.43 -12.10
CA LEU A 11 31.93 50.20 -12.73
C LEU A 11 31.68 48.71 -13.05
N LEU A 12 32.73 47.94 -13.32
CA LEU A 12 32.64 46.49 -13.55
C LEU A 12 32.50 45.69 -12.25
N LEU A 13 33.03 46.20 -11.12
CA LEU A 13 32.92 45.52 -9.82
C LEU A 13 31.56 45.75 -9.14
N SER A 14 30.87 46.86 -9.42
CA SER A 14 29.52 47.13 -8.92
C SER A 14 28.43 46.31 -9.62
N ALA A 15 28.69 45.79 -10.82
CA ALA A 15 27.74 44.95 -11.56
C ALA A 15 27.72 43.49 -11.08
N ALA A 16 28.72 43.06 -10.30
CA ALA A 16 28.83 41.69 -9.80
C ALA A 16 28.14 41.47 -8.44
N LEU A 17 27.60 42.52 -7.80
CA LEU A 17 27.05 42.44 -6.44
C LEU A 17 25.51 42.39 -6.37
N PHE A 18 24.80 42.27 -7.50
CA PHE A 18 23.33 42.25 -7.53
C PHE A 18 22.69 40.94 -8.03
N ASN A 19 23.45 39.84 -8.17
CA ASN A 19 22.86 38.50 -8.29
C ASN A 19 22.62 37.88 -6.90
N GLY A 20 22.01 38.65 -6.01
CA GLY A 20 21.46 38.14 -4.75
C GLY A 20 20.17 37.39 -5.02
N CYS A 21 20.02 36.25 -4.36
CA CYS A 21 18.95 35.26 -4.47
C CYS A 21 17.58 35.82 -4.85
N SER A 22 16.99 35.23 -5.89
CA SER A 22 15.55 35.27 -6.12
C SER A 22 14.86 34.32 -5.13
N ASP A 23 14.82 34.71 -3.85
CA ASP A 23 13.76 34.20 -2.98
C ASP A 23 12.50 34.99 -3.36
N GLU A 24 11.58 34.29 -4.02
CA GLU A 24 10.24 34.77 -4.38
C GLU A 24 9.39 34.98 -3.10
N THR A 25 9.80 35.89 -2.21
CA THR A 25 8.97 36.32 -1.09
C THR A 25 8.06 37.43 -1.60
N ASN A 26 6.94 37.06 -2.20
CA ASN A 26 5.85 37.99 -2.43
C ASN A 26 5.37 38.49 -1.05
N PRO A 27 5.52 39.79 -0.69
CA PRO A 27 5.40 40.28 0.69
C PRO A 27 3.96 40.25 1.25
N VAL A 28 3.01 39.71 0.49
CA VAL A 28 1.58 39.63 0.82
C VAL A 28 1.16 38.20 1.18
N THR A 29 1.97 37.18 0.88
CA THR A 29 1.69 35.79 1.24
C THR A 29 2.49 35.45 2.49
N PRO A 30 1.85 34.99 3.59
CA PRO A 30 2.57 34.44 4.74
C PRO A 30 3.52 33.32 4.26
N PRO A 31 4.74 33.20 4.79
CA PRO A 31 5.60 32.06 4.49
C PRO A 31 4.83 30.78 4.80
N GLU A 32 4.75 29.85 3.86
CA GLU A 32 4.25 28.51 4.15
C GLU A 32 5.24 27.81 5.08
N GLU A 33 4.74 27.22 6.16
CA GLU A 33 5.57 26.42 7.08
C GLU A 33 5.93 25.13 6.35
N HIS A 34 7.21 24.94 6.02
CA HIS A 34 7.74 23.72 5.41
C HIS A 34 8.29 22.76 6.47
N PHE A 35 8.16 21.46 6.22
CA PHE A 35 8.79 20.45 7.06
C PHE A 35 10.15 20.02 6.50
N GLU A 36 11.22 20.32 7.23
CA GLU A 36 12.62 20.09 6.82
C GLU A 36 13.35 19.10 7.74
N PRO A 37 13.14 17.78 7.59
CA PRO A 37 13.90 16.78 8.34
C PRO A 37 15.30 16.61 7.74
N GLU A 38 16.28 16.31 8.59
CA GLU A 38 17.65 16.00 8.15
C GLU A 38 17.77 14.56 7.62
N GLY A 39 16.82 13.69 8.00
CA GLY A 39 16.83 12.29 7.59
C GLY A 39 15.50 11.58 7.73
N TRP A 40 15.51 10.34 7.24
CA TRP A 40 14.39 9.43 7.16
C TRP A 40 14.79 8.12 7.81
N LEU A 41 13.89 7.58 8.62
CA LEU A 41 14.02 6.31 9.30
C LEU A 41 12.84 5.44 8.90
N ILE A 42 13.10 4.41 8.11
CA ILE A 42 12.09 3.44 7.68
C ILE A 42 12.22 2.21 8.57
N ARG A 43 11.10 1.75 9.11
CA ARG A 43 11.03 0.63 10.06
C ARG A 43 10.01 -0.40 9.62
N ASP A 44 10.27 -1.66 9.92
CA ASP A 44 9.29 -2.72 9.76
C ASP A 44 8.18 -2.65 10.82
N ALA A 45 7.22 -3.58 10.74
CA ALA A 45 6.13 -3.73 11.70
C ALA A 45 6.60 -3.94 13.17
N THR A 46 7.84 -4.40 13.38
CA THR A 46 8.45 -4.60 14.71
C THR A 46 9.15 -3.35 15.24
N LEU A 47 9.06 -2.23 14.52
CA LEU A 47 9.77 -0.97 14.76
C LEU A 47 11.29 -1.07 14.57
N LYS A 48 11.79 -2.16 14.00
CA LYS A 48 13.22 -2.30 13.70
C LYS A 48 13.58 -1.43 12.48
N PRO A 49 14.66 -0.64 12.53
CA PRO A 49 15.17 0.08 11.37
C PRO A 49 15.53 -0.87 10.23
N VAL A 50 14.90 -0.67 9.07
CA VAL A 50 15.18 -1.42 7.84
C VAL A 50 16.04 -0.60 6.91
N LEU A 51 15.75 0.69 6.77
CA LEU A 51 16.50 1.59 5.89
C LEU A 51 16.58 2.98 6.51
N VAL A 52 17.72 3.63 6.34
CA VAL A 52 17.95 4.99 6.84
C VAL A 52 18.51 5.86 5.74
N VAL A 53 17.95 7.05 5.60
CA VAL A 53 18.53 8.13 4.80
C VAL A 53 18.91 9.25 5.76
N PHE A 54 20.12 9.77 5.65
CA PHE A 54 20.54 10.94 6.42
C PHE A 54 21.34 11.86 5.52
N GLN A 55 20.98 13.15 5.49
CA GLN A 55 21.62 14.17 4.65
C GLN A 55 21.66 13.79 3.16
N GLY A 56 20.56 13.22 2.66
CA GLY A 56 20.47 12.78 1.27
C GLY A 56 21.26 11.51 0.93
N VAL A 57 21.85 10.83 1.92
CA VAL A 57 22.64 9.61 1.72
C VAL A 57 21.96 8.40 2.35
N ILE A 58 21.79 7.33 1.56
CA ILE A 58 21.33 6.02 2.06
C ILE A 58 22.43 5.41 2.92
N GLN A 59 22.13 5.16 4.19
CA GLN A 59 23.07 4.64 5.16
C GLN A 59 23.09 3.11 5.09
N SER A 60 24.27 2.50 5.26
CA SER A 60 24.41 1.04 5.44
C SER A 60 24.44 0.63 6.91
N THR A 61 24.48 1.60 7.83
CA THR A 61 24.49 1.37 9.28
C THR A 61 23.64 2.40 10.03
N TRP A 62 22.96 1.97 11.08
CA TRP A 62 22.23 2.80 12.03
C TRP A 62 22.55 2.37 13.46
N ASN A 63 23.05 3.30 14.29
CA ASN A 63 23.46 3.03 15.68
C ASN A 63 24.36 1.78 15.83
N GLY A 64 25.34 1.64 14.94
CA GLY A 64 26.29 0.51 14.94
C GLY A 64 25.73 -0.81 14.43
N THR A 65 24.47 -0.85 13.98
CA THR A 65 23.83 -2.04 13.40
C THR A 65 23.72 -1.86 11.88
N ALA A 66 23.96 -2.93 11.12
CA ALA A 66 23.73 -2.91 9.68
C ALA A 66 22.25 -2.70 9.37
N VAL A 67 21.96 -1.87 8.38
CA VAL A 67 20.61 -1.69 7.81
C VAL A 67 20.67 -1.90 6.31
N ASP A 68 19.55 -2.23 5.71
CA ASP A 68 19.47 -2.43 4.27
C ASP A 68 19.62 -1.10 3.53
N THR A 69 20.19 -1.18 2.33
CA THR A 69 20.33 -0.04 1.40
C THR A 69 19.40 -0.15 0.19
N ILE A 70 18.63 -1.25 0.13
CA ILE A 70 17.77 -1.64 -0.98
C ILE A 70 16.48 -2.20 -0.39
N PHE A 71 15.33 -1.75 -0.88
CA PHE A 71 14.06 -2.40 -0.57
C PHE A 71 13.87 -3.68 -1.39
N LYS A 72 13.24 -4.67 -0.77
CA LYS A 72 12.80 -5.88 -1.45
C LYS A 72 11.28 -5.85 -1.60
N ALA A 73 10.80 -5.89 -2.83
CA ALA A 73 9.38 -6.00 -3.12
C ALA A 73 9.08 -7.46 -3.51
N PRO A 74 8.23 -8.18 -2.76
CA PRO A 74 7.81 -9.53 -3.13
C PRO A 74 7.10 -9.54 -4.49
N LEU A 75 7.44 -10.47 -5.37
CA LEU A 75 6.74 -10.66 -6.65
C LEU A 75 5.30 -11.10 -6.38
N ASN A 76 4.34 -10.38 -6.96
CA ASN A 76 2.90 -10.66 -6.87
C ASN A 76 2.37 -10.72 -5.43
N ALA A 77 3.05 -10.05 -4.50
CA ALA A 77 2.66 -10.00 -3.10
C ALA A 77 3.06 -8.64 -2.50
N LEU A 78 2.44 -8.29 -1.37
CA LEU A 78 2.83 -7.12 -0.60
C LEU A 78 4.03 -7.45 0.30
N SER A 79 4.95 -6.50 0.43
CA SER A 79 5.97 -6.54 1.47
C SER A 79 5.35 -6.45 2.86
N ASP A 80 6.15 -6.75 3.87
CA ASP A 80 5.86 -6.32 5.24
C ASP A 80 5.58 -4.81 5.30
N HIS A 81 4.84 -4.41 6.33
CA HIS A 81 4.50 -3.02 6.60
C HIS A 81 5.76 -2.17 6.88
N TYR A 82 5.94 -1.08 6.13
CA TYR A 82 6.99 -0.10 6.35
C TYR A 82 6.42 1.20 6.93
N SER A 83 6.86 1.58 8.12
CA SER A 83 6.54 2.87 8.75
C SER A 83 7.68 3.88 8.60
N VAL A 84 7.34 5.15 8.39
CA VAL A 84 8.28 6.25 8.20
C VAL A 84 8.32 7.14 9.44
N LYS A 85 9.53 7.41 9.91
CA LYS A 85 9.86 8.46 10.88
C LYS A 85 10.96 9.35 10.32
N PHE A 86 11.18 10.48 10.99
CA PHE A 86 12.14 11.48 10.55
C PHE A 86 13.26 11.63 11.56
N LEU A 87 14.36 12.19 11.11
CA LEU A 87 15.53 12.49 11.91
C LEU A 87 15.81 13.99 11.87
N ASN A 88 16.16 14.58 13.02
CA ASN A 88 16.71 15.93 13.06
C ASN A 88 18.24 15.94 12.83
N ALA A 89 18.86 17.12 12.88
CA ALA A 89 20.30 17.29 12.71
C ALA A 89 21.16 16.47 13.69
N ASN A 90 20.64 16.17 14.88
CA ASN A 90 21.31 15.36 15.90
C ASN A 90 21.04 13.85 15.74
N LYS A 91 20.38 13.42 14.66
CA LYS A 91 19.90 12.04 14.42
C LYS A 91 18.88 11.56 15.45
N GLU A 92 18.21 12.47 16.15
CA GLU A 92 17.11 12.13 17.04
C GLU A 92 15.85 11.87 16.22
N ILE A 93 15.09 10.85 16.60
CA ILE A 93 13.84 10.51 15.93
C ILE A 93 12.79 11.56 16.28
N ILE A 94 12.24 12.21 15.25
CA ILE A 94 11.14 13.16 15.38
C ILE A 94 9.88 12.62 14.70
N ASN A 95 8.74 13.14 15.12
CA ASN A 95 7.46 12.80 14.50
C ASN A 95 7.31 13.45 13.13
N GLN A 96 6.37 12.89 12.36
CA GLN A 96 5.84 13.54 11.17
C GLN A 96 5.32 14.95 11.48
N PRO A 97 5.28 15.85 10.48
CA PRO A 97 4.74 17.20 10.66
C PRO A 97 3.30 17.16 11.19
N SER A 98 2.98 18.08 12.09
CA SER A 98 1.63 18.29 12.60
C SER A 98 0.86 19.25 11.70
N GLY A 99 -0.28 18.82 11.15
CA GLY A 99 -1.13 19.68 10.33
C GLY A 99 -1.92 18.88 9.29
N THR A 100 -3.08 19.38 8.87
CA THR A 100 -4.00 18.68 7.95
C THR A 100 -3.61 18.77 6.47
N GLY A 101 -2.41 19.26 6.15
CA GLY A 101 -1.93 19.43 4.77
C GLY A 101 -0.77 18.50 4.37
N TYR A 102 -0.29 17.67 5.30
CA TYR A 102 0.89 16.85 5.10
C TYR A 102 0.54 15.38 4.83
N SER A 103 1.28 14.76 3.92
CA SER A 103 1.15 13.33 3.64
C SER A 103 2.47 12.70 3.20
N LEU A 104 2.56 11.38 3.34
CA LEU A 104 3.62 10.59 2.73
C LEU A 104 3.31 10.35 1.25
N GLY A 105 4.17 10.88 0.38
CA GLY A 105 4.25 10.53 -1.03
C GLY A 105 5.24 9.37 -1.27
N VAL A 106 4.87 8.45 -2.15
CA VAL A 106 5.72 7.33 -2.57
C VAL A 106 5.75 7.31 -4.10
N VAL A 107 6.93 7.53 -4.68
CA VAL A 107 7.09 7.65 -6.14
C VAL A 107 7.99 6.53 -6.65
N ILE A 108 7.41 5.56 -7.34
CA ILE A 108 8.15 4.48 -8.02
C ILE A 108 8.53 4.92 -9.43
N THR A 109 9.82 4.83 -9.79
CA THR A 109 10.32 5.28 -11.10
C THR A 109 9.78 4.43 -12.25
N ASP A 110 9.70 3.11 -12.09
CA ASP A 110 9.11 2.20 -13.07
C ASP A 110 7.95 1.43 -12.43
N THR A 111 6.73 1.91 -12.65
CA THR A 111 5.51 1.34 -12.08
C THR A 111 5.09 0.03 -12.73
N SER A 112 5.75 -0.38 -13.82
CA SER A 112 5.60 -1.71 -14.43
C SER A 112 6.41 -2.79 -13.69
N VAL A 113 7.43 -2.38 -12.93
CA VAL A 113 8.29 -3.28 -12.14
C VAL A 113 7.74 -3.45 -10.72
N ALA A 114 7.42 -2.34 -10.05
CA ALA A 114 6.89 -2.35 -8.70
C ALA A 114 5.76 -1.33 -8.52
N GLY A 115 4.94 -1.53 -7.49
CA GLY A 115 3.96 -0.58 -7.00
C GLY A 115 4.08 -0.42 -5.49
N TYR A 116 3.15 0.34 -4.92
CA TYR A 116 3.00 0.46 -3.47
C TYR A 116 1.52 0.54 -3.12
N VAL A 117 1.22 0.23 -1.86
CA VAL A 117 -0.11 0.36 -1.26
C VAL A 117 0.05 1.07 0.08
N LYS A 118 -0.92 1.89 0.46
CA LYS A 118 -1.03 2.47 1.81
C LYS A 118 -2.29 1.93 2.46
N ASP A 119 -2.23 1.64 3.75
CA ASP A 119 -3.41 1.20 4.52
C ASP A 119 -4.46 2.31 4.58
N SER A 120 -4.04 3.57 4.74
CA SER A 120 -4.86 4.77 4.61
C SER A 120 -4.13 5.92 3.88
N PRO A 121 -4.84 6.81 3.17
CA PRO A 121 -4.25 8.02 2.57
C PRO A 121 -3.44 8.87 3.56
N THR A 122 -3.86 8.92 4.82
CA THR A 122 -3.24 9.72 5.88
C THR A 122 -2.02 9.06 6.52
N ASP A 123 -1.74 7.81 6.19
CA ASP A 123 -0.70 7.06 6.88
C ASP A 123 0.70 7.50 6.48
N TRP A 124 1.61 7.40 7.44
CA TRP A 124 3.05 7.51 7.24
C TRP A 124 3.67 6.13 7.12
N ALA A 125 2.98 5.27 6.37
CA ALA A 125 3.37 3.90 6.14
C ALA A 125 2.92 3.43 4.75
N PHE A 126 3.55 2.38 4.27
CA PHE A 126 3.26 1.78 2.97
C PHE A 126 3.77 0.34 2.91
N HIS A 127 3.27 -0.39 1.92
CA HIS A 127 3.76 -1.69 1.48
C HIS A 127 4.28 -1.55 0.05
N LEU A 128 5.28 -2.34 -0.33
CA LEU A 128 5.75 -2.46 -1.71
C LEU A 128 5.15 -3.70 -2.35
N LYS A 129 4.78 -3.62 -3.63
CA LYS A 129 4.25 -4.74 -4.42
C LYS A 129 5.13 -4.97 -5.63
N GLY A 130 5.76 -6.13 -5.76
CA GLY A 130 6.50 -6.51 -6.96
C GLY A 130 5.54 -6.95 -8.07
N LYS A 131 5.76 -6.49 -9.30
CA LYS A 131 4.95 -6.87 -10.48
C LYS A 131 5.74 -7.66 -11.51
N LYS A 132 7.05 -7.44 -11.56
CA LYS A 132 7.96 -8.08 -12.51
C LYS A 132 9.35 -8.20 -11.91
N LEU A 133 9.95 -9.39 -12.01
CA LEU A 133 11.34 -9.64 -11.59
C LEU A 133 12.30 -8.71 -12.35
N SER A 134 12.72 -7.64 -11.66
CA SER A 134 13.60 -6.58 -12.15
C SER A 134 13.97 -5.67 -10.97
N ALA A 135 14.71 -4.60 -11.24
CA ALA A 135 14.97 -3.53 -10.29
C ALA A 135 14.34 -2.22 -10.77
N THR A 136 13.99 -1.37 -9.80
CA THR A 136 13.55 0.01 -10.01
C THR A 136 14.02 0.86 -8.83
N THR A 137 13.52 2.08 -8.67
CA THR A 137 13.80 2.92 -7.52
C THR A 137 12.53 3.57 -6.98
N VAL A 138 12.50 3.80 -5.67
CA VAL A 138 11.47 4.56 -4.97
C VAL A 138 12.05 5.88 -4.43
N GLU A 139 11.27 6.94 -4.50
CA GLU A 139 11.53 8.21 -3.81
C GLU A 139 10.39 8.44 -2.80
N LEU A 140 10.73 8.66 -1.54
CA LEU A 140 9.77 9.03 -0.50
C LEU A 140 9.74 10.55 -0.37
N GLN A 141 8.54 11.11 -0.20
CA GLN A 141 8.30 12.55 -0.17
C GLN A 141 7.43 12.94 1.02
N VAL A 142 7.76 14.07 1.65
CA VAL A 142 6.80 14.79 2.48
C VAL A 142 6.08 15.73 1.55
N VAL A 143 4.82 15.42 1.27
CA VAL A 143 3.98 16.25 0.41
C VAL A 143 3.22 17.20 1.30
N HIS A 144 3.36 18.49 1.03
CA HIS A 144 2.55 19.55 1.63
C HIS A 144 1.65 20.12 0.55
N SER A 145 0.34 19.97 0.75
CA SER A 145 -0.69 20.33 -0.24
C SER A 145 -0.51 19.62 -1.58
N ASN A 146 0.18 20.23 -2.55
CA ASN A 146 0.35 19.73 -3.92
C ASN A 146 1.81 19.64 -4.37
N HIS A 147 2.77 19.89 -3.47
CA HIS A 147 4.19 19.83 -3.78
C HIS A 147 4.96 19.06 -2.70
N ALA A 148 6.15 18.57 -3.05
CA ALA A 148 7.03 17.90 -2.11
C ALA A 148 7.92 18.94 -1.41
N ASP A 149 7.80 19.05 -0.08
CA ASP A 149 8.69 19.86 0.75
C ASP A 149 10.10 19.26 0.78
N VAL A 150 10.16 17.94 0.98
CA VAL A 150 11.41 17.19 1.04
C VAL A 150 11.24 15.83 0.38
N LYS A 151 12.34 15.33 -0.18
CA LYS A 151 12.42 14.03 -0.83
C LYS A 151 13.69 13.28 -0.43
N THR A 152 13.61 11.96 -0.41
CA THR A 152 14.79 11.10 -0.30
C THR A 152 15.60 11.14 -1.61
N PRO A 153 16.87 10.67 -1.63
CA PRO A 153 17.44 10.16 -2.88
C PRO A 153 16.59 9.00 -3.41
N LYS A 154 16.80 8.63 -4.68
CA LYS A 154 16.21 7.42 -5.25
C LYS A 154 16.77 6.19 -4.55
N ILE A 155 15.93 5.52 -3.77
CA ILE A 155 16.25 4.29 -3.04
C ILE A 155 16.05 3.11 -3.98
N PRO A 156 17.05 2.21 -4.15
CA PRO A 156 16.88 1.02 -4.98
C PRO A 156 15.78 0.11 -4.44
N VAL A 157 15.01 -0.48 -5.36
CA VAL A 157 14.02 -1.52 -5.10
C VAL A 157 14.34 -2.70 -6.01
N VAL A 158 14.44 -3.90 -5.46
CA VAL A 158 14.55 -5.14 -6.23
C VAL A 158 13.30 -5.98 -6.01
N VAL A 159 12.72 -6.47 -7.11
CA VAL A 159 11.63 -7.42 -7.04
C VAL A 159 12.20 -8.82 -6.90
N VAL A 160 11.80 -9.52 -5.86
CA VAL A 160 12.30 -10.86 -5.52
C VAL A 160 11.15 -11.84 -5.45
N GLU A 161 11.40 -13.10 -5.79
CA GLU A 161 10.48 -14.17 -5.45
C GLU A 161 10.47 -14.32 -3.92
N ASP A 162 9.27 -14.28 -3.33
CA ASP A 162 9.07 -14.62 -1.94
C ASP A 162 8.21 -15.87 -1.88
N THR A 163 8.84 -17.02 -1.68
CA THR A 163 8.13 -18.30 -1.55
C THR A 163 7.42 -18.45 -0.20
N SER A 164 7.66 -17.53 0.74
CA SER A 164 7.08 -17.51 2.08
C SER A 164 5.88 -16.59 2.20
N ALA A 165 5.73 -15.60 1.31
CA ALA A 165 4.50 -14.85 1.12
C ALA A 165 3.50 -15.61 0.23
N HIS A 166 2.22 -15.26 0.31
CA HIS A 166 1.22 -15.69 -0.67
C HIS A 166 1.18 -14.68 -1.82
N GLY A 167 0.93 -15.16 -3.04
CA GLY A 167 0.76 -14.30 -4.20
C GLY A 167 -0.62 -13.65 -4.29
N GLU A 168 -0.91 -13.07 -5.46
CA GLU A 168 -2.25 -12.57 -5.82
C GLU A 168 -3.27 -13.70 -5.85
N PRO A 169 -4.51 -13.46 -5.40
CA PRO A 169 -5.59 -14.44 -5.50
C PRO A 169 -5.96 -14.73 -6.97
N VAL A 170 -5.86 -15.99 -7.39
CA VAL A 170 -6.32 -16.48 -8.70
C VAL A 170 -7.52 -17.44 -8.59
N GLY A 171 -7.95 -17.73 -7.37
CA GLY A 171 -9.09 -18.58 -7.07
C GLY A 171 -9.49 -18.49 -5.60
N LEU A 172 -10.46 -19.32 -5.21
CA LEU A 172 -10.88 -19.45 -3.82
C LEU A 172 -11.39 -20.85 -3.48
N ARG A 173 -11.51 -21.10 -2.18
CA ARG A 173 -12.16 -22.25 -1.56
C ARG A 173 -13.07 -21.76 -0.44
N LEU A 174 -14.29 -22.29 -0.41
CA LEU A 174 -15.21 -22.14 0.72
C LEU A 174 -15.31 -23.48 1.43
N SER A 175 -15.21 -23.48 2.75
CA SER A 175 -15.32 -24.68 3.59
C SER A 175 -16.01 -24.36 4.91
N TYR A 176 -16.66 -25.36 5.51
CA TYR A 176 -17.13 -25.22 6.89
C TYR A 176 -15.94 -25.10 7.86
N GLU A 177 -16.08 -24.27 8.89
CA GLU A 177 -15.01 -24.04 9.86
C GLU A 177 -14.63 -25.26 10.70
N ASP A 178 -15.59 -26.15 10.93
CA ASP A 178 -15.36 -27.43 11.62
C ASP A 178 -14.56 -28.44 10.79
N GLY A 179 -14.20 -28.09 9.55
CA GLY A 179 -13.44 -28.95 8.63
C GLY A 179 -14.28 -30.06 7.99
N SER A 180 -15.60 -30.04 8.15
CA SER A 180 -16.52 -31.09 7.67
C SER A 180 -16.61 -31.21 6.15
N GLY A 181 -16.11 -30.23 5.40
CA GLY A 181 -15.98 -30.36 3.95
C GLY A 181 -15.77 -29.05 3.19
N ILE A 182 -15.33 -29.20 1.94
CA ILE A 182 -15.24 -28.13 0.96
C ILE A 182 -16.61 -27.95 0.31
N ILE A 183 -17.13 -26.72 0.36
CA ILE A 183 -18.41 -26.33 -0.25
C ILE A 183 -18.19 -25.93 -1.71
N PHE A 184 -17.22 -25.04 -1.94
CA PHE A 184 -16.81 -24.61 -3.28
C PHE A 184 -15.30 -24.65 -3.42
N SER A 185 -14.86 -24.94 -4.63
CA SER A 185 -13.53 -24.56 -5.11
C SER A 185 -13.70 -23.87 -6.46
N ALA A 186 -13.03 -22.75 -6.63
CA ALA A 186 -13.12 -21.94 -7.83
C ALA A 186 -11.73 -21.48 -8.28
N SER A 187 -11.47 -21.56 -9.58
CA SER A 187 -10.24 -21.05 -10.20
C SER A 187 -10.57 -20.59 -11.62
N GLY A 188 -10.21 -19.35 -11.94
CA GLY A 188 -10.66 -18.71 -13.18
C GLY A 188 -12.19 -18.74 -13.33
N ALA A 189 -12.68 -19.28 -14.45
CA ALA A 189 -14.11 -19.43 -14.70
C ALA A 189 -14.71 -20.74 -14.15
N ALA A 190 -13.88 -21.68 -13.69
CA ALA A 190 -14.34 -22.98 -13.22
C ALA A 190 -14.80 -22.89 -11.76
N VAL A 191 -15.95 -23.49 -11.47
CA VAL A 191 -16.49 -23.68 -10.12
C VAL A 191 -16.87 -25.14 -9.94
N THR A 192 -16.38 -25.74 -8.86
CA THR A 192 -16.78 -27.07 -8.41
C THR A 192 -17.47 -26.97 -7.05
N GLY A 193 -18.45 -27.84 -6.82
CA GLY A 193 -19.25 -27.85 -5.60
C GLY A 193 -20.63 -27.22 -5.79
N SER A 194 -21.46 -27.37 -4.77
CA SER A 194 -22.83 -26.84 -4.72
C SER A 194 -23.19 -26.58 -3.27
N PHE A 195 -23.98 -25.54 -3.04
CA PHE A 195 -24.50 -25.24 -1.72
C PHE A 195 -26.02 -25.29 -1.73
N GLU A 196 -26.58 -26.10 -0.85
CA GLU A 196 -28.02 -26.20 -0.61
C GLU A 196 -28.33 -25.73 0.81
N ILE A 197 -29.36 -24.90 0.96
CA ILE A 197 -29.82 -24.43 2.26
C ILE A 197 -31.35 -24.46 2.31
N ARG A 198 -31.93 -24.72 3.48
CA ARG A 198 -33.39 -24.63 3.66
C ARG A 198 -33.85 -23.18 3.72
N LYS A 199 -35.08 -22.95 3.27
CA LYS A 199 -35.77 -21.67 3.45
C LYS A 199 -35.84 -21.33 4.94
N ASP A 200 -35.68 -20.04 5.24
CA ASP A 200 -35.71 -19.46 6.58
C ASP A 200 -34.62 -20.03 7.53
N SER A 201 -33.61 -20.69 6.97
CA SER A 201 -32.46 -21.23 7.71
C SER A 201 -31.20 -20.39 7.47
N LEU A 202 -30.28 -20.47 8.41
CA LEU A 202 -28.96 -19.84 8.36
C LEU A 202 -27.90 -20.94 8.36
N SER A 203 -26.86 -20.78 7.53
CA SER A 203 -25.73 -21.70 7.54
C SER A 203 -24.89 -21.54 8.80
N GLU A 204 -24.09 -22.57 9.09
CA GLU A 204 -22.90 -22.44 9.94
C GLU A 204 -21.88 -21.45 9.31
N HIS A 205 -20.79 -21.19 10.04
CA HIS A 205 -19.68 -20.39 9.55
C HIS A 205 -19.03 -21.05 8.32
N ILE A 206 -18.92 -20.27 7.25
CA ILE A 206 -18.24 -20.67 6.03
C ILE A 206 -16.97 -19.83 5.91
N LYS A 207 -15.83 -20.50 6.07
CA LYS A 207 -14.51 -19.91 5.89
C LYS A 207 -14.20 -19.74 4.41
N ILE A 208 -13.64 -18.58 4.08
CA ILE A 208 -13.12 -18.26 2.76
C ILE A 208 -11.59 -18.32 2.83
N GLU A 209 -10.99 -19.07 1.92
CA GLU A 209 -9.55 -19.06 1.66
C GLU A 209 -9.34 -18.80 0.17
N PHE A 210 -8.40 -17.91 -0.17
CA PHE A 210 -7.99 -17.65 -1.54
C PHE A 210 -6.81 -18.54 -1.90
N VAL A 211 -6.59 -18.74 -3.19
CA VAL A 211 -5.45 -19.52 -3.69
C VAL A 211 -4.65 -18.69 -4.69
N ASP A 212 -3.33 -18.70 -4.57
CA ASP A 212 -2.42 -18.03 -5.51
C ASP A 212 -2.00 -18.92 -6.70
N GLU A 213 -1.21 -18.38 -7.63
CA GLU A 213 -0.70 -19.11 -8.80
C GLU A 213 0.14 -20.34 -8.44
N ASN A 214 0.69 -20.38 -7.23
CA ASN A 214 1.48 -21.50 -6.72
C ASN A 214 0.63 -22.55 -5.98
N GLY A 215 -0.69 -22.36 -5.90
CA GLY A 215 -1.60 -23.27 -5.22
C GLY A 215 -1.61 -23.11 -3.69
N ARG A 216 -1.03 -22.04 -3.15
CA ARG A 216 -1.03 -21.77 -1.71
C ARG A 216 -2.34 -21.14 -1.28
N TYR A 217 -2.96 -21.72 -0.26
CA TYR A 217 -4.15 -21.14 0.37
C TYR A 217 -3.78 -20.07 1.39
N PHE A 218 -4.53 -18.97 1.40
CA PHE A 218 -4.33 -17.85 2.33
C PHE A 218 -5.62 -17.07 2.57
N GLN A 219 -5.58 -16.20 3.59
CA GLN A 219 -6.59 -15.18 3.83
C GLN A 219 -5.88 -13.82 3.72
N PRO A 220 -6.38 -12.89 2.88
CA PRO A 220 -5.75 -11.59 2.73
C PRO A 220 -5.66 -10.84 4.05
N GLU A 221 -4.63 -10.02 4.22
CA GLU A 221 -4.41 -9.27 5.46
C GLU A 221 -5.54 -8.27 5.72
N HIS A 222 -6.02 -8.21 6.97
CA HIS A 222 -7.05 -7.28 7.43
C HIS A 222 -6.47 -6.36 8.52
N PRO A 223 -6.76 -5.03 8.53
CA PRO A 223 -7.82 -4.33 7.81
C PRO A 223 -7.46 -3.84 6.40
N LEU A 224 -6.24 -4.09 5.91
CA LEU A 224 -5.80 -3.64 4.59
C LEU A 224 -6.74 -4.11 3.47
N HIS A 225 -7.13 -5.38 3.50
CA HIS A 225 -8.12 -5.95 2.59
C HIS A 225 -9.47 -6.09 3.27
N THR A 226 -10.53 -5.91 2.46
CA THR A 226 -11.92 -6.12 2.89
C THR A 226 -12.66 -7.05 1.94
N LEU A 227 -13.69 -7.71 2.46
CA LEU A 227 -14.54 -8.62 1.72
C LEU A 227 -15.71 -7.87 1.07
N GLY A 228 -15.74 -7.85 -0.26
CA GLY A 228 -16.91 -7.41 -1.03
C GLY A 228 -17.82 -8.59 -1.37
N ILE A 229 -19.14 -8.38 -1.31
CA ILE A 229 -20.14 -9.42 -1.58
C ILE A 229 -21.19 -8.87 -2.54
N SER A 230 -21.52 -9.63 -3.58
CA SER A 230 -22.63 -9.32 -4.49
C SER A 230 -23.50 -10.54 -4.73
N VAL A 231 -24.80 -10.42 -4.51
CA VAL A 231 -25.78 -11.50 -4.71
C VAL A 231 -26.61 -11.18 -5.96
N THR A 232 -26.78 -12.17 -6.85
CA THR A 232 -27.54 -12.00 -8.09
C THR A 232 -29.03 -11.77 -7.83
N ASP A 233 -29.62 -12.53 -6.92
CA ASP A 233 -30.99 -12.33 -6.45
C ASP A 233 -31.06 -12.36 -4.91
N GLY A 234 -31.08 -11.17 -4.32
CA GLY A 234 -31.20 -10.97 -2.86
C GLY A 234 -32.57 -11.33 -2.28
N ASN A 235 -33.56 -11.72 -3.11
CA ASN A 235 -34.82 -12.26 -2.63
C ASN A 235 -34.73 -13.76 -2.32
N ILE A 236 -33.76 -14.48 -2.92
CA ILE A 236 -33.57 -15.92 -2.71
C ILE A 236 -32.61 -16.18 -1.56
N ILE A 237 -31.47 -15.49 -1.51
CA ILE A 237 -30.52 -15.59 -0.40
C ILE A 237 -30.07 -14.23 0.12
N GLU A 238 -29.46 -14.23 1.29
CA GLU A 238 -28.64 -13.16 1.82
C GLU A 238 -27.31 -13.75 2.28
N VAL A 239 -26.19 -13.08 1.97
CA VAL A 239 -24.86 -13.48 2.40
C VAL A 239 -24.36 -12.45 3.40
N LEU A 240 -24.04 -12.93 4.60
CA LEU A 240 -23.75 -12.12 5.78
C LEU A 240 -22.28 -12.31 6.16
N PRO A 241 -21.43 -11.26 6.15
CA PRO A 241 -20.10 -11.35 6.72
C PRO A 241 -20.18 -11.49 8.24
N GLU A 242 -19.26 -12.25 8.84
CA GLU A 242 -19.19 -12.43 10.28
C GLU A 242 -18.42 -11.29 10.95
N ALA A 243 -18.95 -10.77 12.05
CA ALA A 243 -18.34 -9.64 12.74
C ALA A 243 -17.03 -10.06 13.44
N GLY A 244 -15.94 -9.37 13.13
CA GLY A 244 -14.61 -9.68 13.70
C GLY A 244 -13.86 -10.82 12.99
N GLU A 245 -14.50 -11.49 12.02
CA GLU A 245 -13.91 -12.56 11.22
C GLU A 245 -14.03 -12.20 9.72
N PRO A 246 -13.09 -11.41 9.18
CA PRO A 246 -13.25 -10.72 7.89
C PRO A 246 -13.41 -11.67 6.69
N TRP A 247 -13.01 -12.93 6.84
CA TRP A 247 -13.03 -13.95 5.79
C TRP A 247 -13.96 -15.11 6.12
N VAL A 248 -14.99 -14.84 6.92
CA VAL A 248 -16.04 -15.80 7.28
C VAL A 248 -17.39 -15.20 6.93
N ILE A 249 -18.25 -16.03 6.33
CA ILE A 249 -19.62 -15.64 5.97
C ILE A 249 -20.62 -16.67 6.48
N LYS A 250 -21.87 -16.23 6.60
CA LYS A 250 -23.06 -17.08 6.68
C LYS A 250 -23.96 -16.81 5.49
N ILE A 251 -24.72 -17.81 5.09
CA ILE A 251 -25.72 -17.69 4.03
C ILE A 251 -27.09 -17.96 4.65
N ARG A 252 -28.04 -17.06 4.41
CA ARG A 252 -29.44 -17.21 4.81
C ARG A 252 -30.29 -17.53 3.58
N GLY A 253 -31.06 -18.61 3.65
CA GLY A 253 -32.09 -18.92 2.65
C GLY A 253 -33.36 -18.10 2.92
N LYS A 254 -33.85 -17.34 1.93
CA LYS A 254 -35.06 -16.49 2.06
C LYS A 254 -36.26 -17.06 1.33
N ASN A 255 -36.10 -17.45 0.07
CA ASN A 255 -37.15 -18.05 -0.74
C ASN A 255 -36.59 -19.23 -1.53
N ALA A 256 -37.40 -20.27 -1.72
CA ALA A 256 -37.02 -21.43 -2.51
C ALA A 256 -36.71 -21.01 -3.97
N GLY A 257 -35.65 -21.57 -4.54
CA GLY A 257 -35.14 -21.20 -5.86
C GLY A 257 -33.62 -21.33 -5.96
N ALA A 258 -33.07 -21.03 -7.13
CA ALA A 258 -31.63 -21.05 -7.38
C ALA A 258 -31.14 -19.63 -7.68
N THR A 259 -29.96 -19.28 -7.16
CA THR A 259 -29.29 -18.00 -7.41
C THR A 259 -27.78 -18.19 -7.33
N SER A 260 -27.03 -17.10 -7.39
CA SER A 260 -25.60 -17.10 -7.16
C SER A 260 -25.12 -15.87 -6.42
N PHE A 261 -23.92 -15.94 -5.87
CA PHE A 261 -23.21 -14.78 -5.34
C PHE A 261 -21.76 -14.76 -5.83
N ARG A 262 -21.10 -13.61 -5.69
CA ARG A 262 -19.67 -13.44 -5.93
C ARG A 262 -19.02 -12.80 -4.70
N LEU A 263 -17.77 -13.18 -4.47
CA LEU A 263 -16.92 -12.62 -3.45
C LEU A 263 -15.82 -11.79 -4.11
N LYS A 264 -15.45 -10.68 -3.47
CA LYS A 264 -14.41 -9.76 -3.95
C LYS A 264 -13.38 -9.53 -2.86
N VAL A 265 -12.12 -9.43 -3.26
CA VAL A 265 -11.05 -8.87 -2.41
C VAL A 265 -10.87 -7.42 -2.81
N LEU A 266 -11.04 -6.52 -1.85
CA LEU A 266 -10.94 -5.09 -2.06
C LEU A 266 -9.76 -4.52 -1.27
N VAL A 267 -9.01 -3.61 -1.89
CA VAL A 267 -8.03 -2.74 -1.22
C VAL A 267 -8.50 -1.30 -1.39
N GLY A 268 -8.96 -0.68 -0.30
CA GLY A 268 -9.73 0.55 -0.38
C GLY A 268 -10.99 0.37 -1.23
N SER A 269 -11.07 1.05 -2.38
CA SER A 269 -12.18 0.92 -3.35
C SER A 269 -11.84 0.06 -4.58
N GLU A 270 -10.59 -0.39 -4.71
CA GLU A 270 -10.11 -1.13 -5.88
C GLU A 270 -10.38 -2.63 -5.71
N GLU A 271 -10.82 -3.27 -6.79
CA GLU A 271 -11.08 -4.71 -6.84
C GLU A 271 -9.81 -5.46 -7.25
N GLU A 272 -9.15 -6.15 -6.31
CA GLU A 272 -7.99 -7.00 -6.63
C GLU A 272 -8.42 -8.38 -7.16
N TYR A 273 -9.58 -8.87 -6.72
CA TYR A 273 -10.12 -10.14 -7.19
C TYR A 273 -11.64 -10.16 -7.14
N ILE A 274 -12.24 -10.87 -8.11
CA ILE A 274 -13.67 -11.17 -8.16
C ILE A 274 -13.82 -12.66 -8.47
N SER A 275 -14.52 -13.39 -7.60
CA SER A 275 -14.81 -14.80 -7.84
C SER A 275 -15.73 -14.98 -9.06
N PRO A 276 -15.69 -16.15 -9.71
CA PRO A 276 -16.81 -16.60 -10.53
C PRO A 276 -18.10 -16.67 -9.69
N ALA A 277 -19.25 -16.79 -10.38
CA ALA A 277 -20.54 -16.93 -9.71
C ALA A 277 -20.63 -18.27 -8.96
N LEU A 278 -20.85 -18.22 -7.65
CA LEU A 278 -20.96 -19.38 -6.77
C LEU A 278 -22.44 -19.76 -6.64
N PRO A 279 -22.88 -20.93 -7.17
CA PRO A 279 -24.28 -21.29 -7.27
C PRO A 279 -24.86 -21.78 -5.94
N VAL A 280 -26.02 -21.25 -5.56
CA VAL A 280 -26.74 -21.64 -4.33
C VAL A 280 -28.17 -22.03 -4.68
N THR A 281 -28.67 -23.10 -4.06
CA THR A 281 -30.07 -23.51 -4.15
C THR A 281 -30.72 -23.46 -2.76
N VAL A 282 -31.89 -22.84 -2.69
CA VAL A 282 -32.74 -22.82 -1.50
C VAL A 282 -33.87 -23.82 -1.69
N VAL A 283 -33.97 -24.78 -0.79
CA VAL A 283 -35.03 -25.80 -0.74
C VAL A 283 -36.06 -25.47 0.35
N ASN A 284 -37.23 -26.08 0.29
CA ASN A 284 -38.26 -25.90 1.31
C ASN A 284 -37.91 -26.61 2.63
#